data_AF-A0A1A6A0R3-F1
#
_entry.id   AF-A0A1A6A0R3-F1
#
_cell.length_a   1.000
_cell.length_b   1.000
_cell.length_c   1.000
_cell.angle_alpha   90.00
_cell.angle_beta   90.00
_cell.angle_gamma   90.00
#
_symmetry.space_group_name_H-M   'P 1'
#
loop_
_entity.id
_entity.type
_entity.pdbx_description
1 polymer ?
#
loop_
_entity_poly.entity_id
_entity_poly.type
_entity_poly.pdbx_seq_one_letter_code
_entity_poly.pdbx_strand_id
1 'polypeptide(L)'
;MSSDPTEVQERQTQTQVGDSLAFERWRMSLSNFTGLGLTPEQKIQREEEKERSVLERDWNKCEKWKRTLMTNSPMITFMLQHLKNAGCEFDSSSIQCHPCPETRSGGFSTEHGILLCQNRFFNKKHLEDTLSHELIHAFDHCRFKVDWFNLRHHACSEIRAANLSGDCRWTREVKRGFYSFNKQHQHSSPSTFYRPPFTDYLHSPPSTFHLPPSTDHLPTFYLPTLYLLPSISYHPLYTTQACVKRRAILSVIANPSCESPEMAERAVNEVWKSCFKDTRPFDEIY
;
A
#
# COMPACT_ATOMS: atom_id res chain seq x y z
N MET A 1 -26.91 72.11 -21.76
CA MET A 1 -25.88 71.35 -21.00
C MET A 1 -24.85 70.88 -21.99
N SER A 2 -23.63 71.42 -21.95
CA SER A 2 -22.53 70.96 -22.81
C SER A 2 -21.66 70.06 -21.95
N SER A 3 -21.65 68.76 -22.23
CA SER A 3 -20.71 67.83 -21.62
C SER A 3 -19.30 68.15 -22.14
N ASP A 4 -18.35 68.31 -21.22
CA ASP A 4 -16.96 68.63 -21.57
C ASP A 4 -16.34 67.48 -22.38
N PRO A 5 -15.77 67.72 -23.58
CA PRO A 5 -15.14 66.67 -24.39
C PRO A 5 -14.04 65.92 -23.65
N THR A 6 -13.35 66.57 -22.71
CA THR A 6 -12.25 65.97 -21.93
C THR A 6 -12.75 64.87 -20.99
N GLU A 7 -13.91 65.06 -20.33
CA GLU A 7 -14.50 64.08 -19.41
C GLU A 7 -14.93 62.80 -20.13
N VAL A 8 -15.43 62.92 -21.37
CA VAL A 8 -15.80 61.78 -22.21
C VAL A 8 -14.56 60.96 -22.59
N GLN A 9 -13.47 61.64 -22.92
CA GLN A 9 -12.23 61.03 -23.38
C GLN A 9 -11.47 60.32 -22.24
N GLU A 10 -11.41 60.92 -21.03
CA GLU A 10 -10.90 60.24 -19.84
C GLU A 10 -11.72 58.99 -19.50
N ARG A 11 -13.05 59.09 -19.52
CA ARG A 11 -13.96 57.99 -19.17
C ARG A 11 -13.83 56.80 -20.14
N GLN A 12 -13.69 57.07 -21.44
CA GLN A 12 -13.40 56.03 -22.44
C GLN A 12 -12.03 55.38 -22.23
N THR A 13 -11.01 56.18 -21.92
CA THR A 13 -9.64 55.69 -21.67
C THR A 13 -9.58 54.82 -20.42
N GLN A 14 -10.25 55.21 -19.33
CA GLN A 14 -10.35 54.40 -18.11
C GLN A 14 -11.08 53.07 -18.36
N THR A 15 -12.14 53.07 -19.16
CA THR A 15 -12.89 51.84 -19.50
C THR A 15 -12.01 50.86 -20.31
N GLN A 16 -11.31 51.35 -21.33
CA GLN A 16 -10.38 50.56 -22.16
C GLN A 16 -9.25 49.93 -21.32
N VAL A 17 -8.66 50.68 -20.38
CA VAL A 17 -7.62 50.17 -19.48
C VAL A 17 -8.18 49.12 -18.51
N GLY A 18 -9.41 49.32 -18.02
CA GLY A 18 -10.12 48.35 -17.18
C GLY A 18 -10.37 47.02 -17.89
N ASP A 19 -10.87 47.06 -19.13
CA ASP A 19 -11.13 45.87 -19.96
C ASP A 19 -9.84 45.13 -20.32
N SER A 20 -8.77 45.86 -20.63
CA SER A 20 -7.43 45.29 -20.87
C SER A 20 -6.89 44.54 -19.64
N LEU A 21 -6.99 45.14 -18.45
CA LEU A 21 -6.60 44.49 -17.19
C LEU A 21 -7.48 43.28 -16.83
N ALA A 22 -8.78 43.33 -17.14
CA ALA A 22 -9.69 42.21 -16.95
C ALA A 22 -9.37 41.04 -17.89
N PHE A 23 -9.12 41.33 -19.18
CA PHE A 23 -8.71 40.34 -20.16
C PHE A 23 -7.36 39.70 -19.79
N GLU A 24 -6.37 40.49 -19.36
CA GLU A 24 -5.06 39.97 -18.98
C GLU A 24 -5.12 39.06 -17.74
N ARG A 25 -5.95 39.41 -16.74
CA ARG A 25 -6.24 38.54 -15.59
C ARG A 25 -6.91 37.24 -16.03
N TRP A 26 -7.89 37.29 -16.93
CA TRP A 26 -8.52 36.10 -17.50
C TRP A 26 -7.52 35.24 -18.28
N ARG A 27 -6.68 35.84 -19.12
CA ARG A 27 -5.64 35.17 -19.91
C ARG A 27 -4.63 34.47 -19.01
N MET A 28 -4.14 35.15 -17.98
CA MET A 28 -3.22 34.56 -16.99
C MET A 28 -3.88 33.44 -16.18
N SER A 29 -5.17 33.58 -15.82
CA SER A 29 -5.94 32.49 -15.20
C SER A 29 -6.08 31.29 -16.14
N LEU A 30 -6.36 31.50 -17.43
CA LEU A 30 -6.46 30.44 -18.43
C LEU A 30 -5.11 29.75 -18.67
N SER A 31 -3.99 30.49 -18.70
CA SER A 31 -2.64 29.91 -18.76
C SER A 31 -2.31 29.12 -17.49
N ASN A 32 -2.67 29.64 -16.31
CA ASN A 32 -2.54 28.94 -15.02
C ASN A 32 -3.56 27.81 -14.83
N PHE A 33 -4.54 27.66 -15.72
CA PHE A 33 -5.47 26.52 -15.75
C PHE A 33 -5.07 25.46 -16.78
N THR A 34 -4.65 25.87 -17.98
CA THR A 34 -4.34 24.97 -19.12
C THR A 34 -2.86 24.58 -19.23
N GLY A 35 -1.95 25.43 -18.76
CA GLY A 35 -0.50 25.28 -18.91
C GLY A 35 0.04 25.82 -20.23
N LEU A 36 -0.86 26.32 -21.10
CA LEU A 36 -0.53 26.90 -22.39
C LEU A 36 -0.05 28.35 -22.22
N GLY A 37 1.06 28.68 -22.88
CA GLY A 37 1.66 30.03 -22.81
C GLY A 37 2.50 30.33 -21.57
N LEU A 38 2.73 29.36 -20.67
CA LEU A 38 3.64 29.50 -19.52
C LEU A 38 5.10 29.22 -19.91
N THR A 39 6.05 29.93 -19.30
CA THR A 39 7.49 29.62 -19.37
C THR A 39 7.81 28.30 -18.66
N PRO A 40 8.98 27.67 -18.88
CA PRO A 40 9.40 26.48 -18.14
C PRO A 40 9.38 26.68 -16.61
N GLU A 41 9.83 27.84 -16.14
CA GLU A 41 9.90 28.19 -14.71
C GLU A 41 8.49 28.34 -14.12
N GLN A 42 7.58 28.99 -14.84
CA GLN A 42 6.18 29.13 -14.43
C GLN A 42 5.44 27.77 -14.39
N LYS A 43 5.80 26.82 -15.27
CA LYS A 43 5.27 25.46 -15.23
C LYS A 43 5.74 24.72 -13.99
N ILE A 44 7.03 24.79 -13.67
CA ILE A 44 7.61 24.19 -12.45
C ILE A 44 6.93 24.75 -11.19
N GLN A 45 6.87 26.08 -11.06
CA GLN A 45 6.21 26.74 -9.91
C GLN A 45 4.75 26.30 -9.74
N ARG A 46 4.02 26.20 -10.85
CA ARG A 46 2.63 25.72 -10.86
C ARG A 46 2.52 24.25 -10.45
N GLU A 47 3.46 23.40 -10.88
CA GLU A 47 3.50 21.98 -10.52
C GLU A 47 3.81 21.81 -9.02
N GLU A 48 4.78 22.56 -8.49
CA GLU A 48 5.11 22.60 -7.06
C GLU A 48 3.96 23.11 -6.19
N GLU A 49 3.24 24.16 -6.61
CA GLU A 49 2.07 24.68 -5.90
C GLU A 49 0.89 23.69 -5.92
N LYS A 50 0.68 23.02 -7.07
CA LYS A 50 -0.30 21.95 -7.22
C LYS A 50 0.05 20.75 -6.33
N GLU A 51 1.32 20.34 -6.27
CA GLU A 51 1.77 19.28 -5.38
C GLU A 51 1.56 19.66 -3.92
N ARG A 52 1.99 20.86 -3.51
CA ARG A 52 1.82 21.38 -2.14
C ARG A 52 0.36 21.37 -1.70
N SER A 53 -0.56 21.89 -2.53
CA SER A 53 -2.00 21.92 -2.23
C SER A 53 -2.63 20.52 -2.18
N VAL A 54 -2.16 19.58 -3.00
CA VAL A 54 -2.57 18.16 -2.92
C VAL A 54 -2.08 17.53 -1.62
N LEU A 55 -0.82 17.75 -1.24
CA LEU A 55 -0.24 17.23 -0.01
C LEU A 55 -0.92 17.79 1.24
N GLU A 56 -1.20 19.09 1.29
CA GLU A 56 -1.94 19.74 2.38
C GLU A 56 -3.36 19.16 2.52
N ARG A 57 -4.08 19.00 1.42
CA ARG A 57 -5.40 18.37 1.39
C ARG A 57 -5.35 16.93 1.91
N ASP A 58 -4.34 16.16 1.49
CA ASP A 58 -4.18 14.77 1.90
C ASP A 58 -3.77 14.63 3.37
N TRP A 59 -2.93 15.53 3.89
CA TRP A 59 -2.61 15.64 5.32
C TRP A 59 -3.88 15.93 6.14
N ASN A 60 -4.63 16.98 5.79
CA ASN A 60 -5.87 17.36 6.47
C ASN A 60 -6.91 16.22 6.49
N LYS A 61 -7.03 15.50 5.38
CA LYS A 61 -7.87 14.30 5.24
C LYS A 61 -7.39 13.16 6.16
N CYS A 62 -6.09 12.86 6.14
CA CYS A 62 -5.47 11.83 6.95
C CYS A 62 -5.66 12.11 8.46
N GLU A 63 -5.32 13.31 8.91
CA GLU A 63 -5.47 13.76 10.29
C GLU A 63 -6.93 13.72 10.79
N LYS A 64 -7.87 14.19 9.98
CA LYS A 64 -9.31 14.13 10.30
C LYS A 64 -9.77 12.70 10.48
N TRP A 65 -9.40 11.80 9.56
CA TRP A 65 -9.75 10.38 9.65
C TRP A 65 -9.06 9.70 10.84
N LYS A 66 -7.77 9.96 11.09
CA LYS A 66 -7.00 9.48 12.24
C LYS A 66 -7.73 9.76 13.55
N ARG A 67 -8.01 11.03 13.85
CA ARG A 67 -8.73 11.43 15.08
C ARG A 67 -10.09 10.76 15.20
N THR A 68 -10.87 10.72 14.11
CA THR A 68 -12.19 10.08 14.13
C THR A 68 -12.10 8.56 14.37
N LEU A 69 -11.04 7.89 13.90
CA LEU A 69 -10.84 6.46 14.14
C LEU A 69 -10.36 6.18 15.57
N MET A 70 -9.43 6.98 16.09
CA MET A 70 -8.97 6.90 17.48
C MET A 70 -10.10 7.13 18.50
N THR A 71 -11.19 7.82 18.13
CA THR A 71 -12.35 8.06 18.99
C THR A 71 -13.53 7.11 18.72
N ASN A 72 -13.75 6.67 17.48
CA ASN A 72 -15.01 6.00 17.10
C ASN A 72 -14.85 4.63 16.43
N SER A 73 -13.64 4.14 16.14
CA SER A 73 -13.47 2.77 15.62
C SER A 73 -13.27 1.80 16.77
N PRO A 74 -14.16 0.79 16.96
CA PRO A 74 -14.01 -0.19 18.03
C PRO A 74 -12.66 -0.91 18.00
N MET A 75 -12.15 -1.23 16.80
CA MET A 75 -10.86 -1.88 16.61
C MET A 75 -9.70 -0.98 17.11
N ILE A 76 -9.69 0.29 16.70
CA ILE A 76 -8.62 1.23 17.06
C ILE A 76 -8.68 1.57 18.56
N THR A 77 -9.87 1.87 19.10
CA THR A 77 -10.03 2.18 20.54
C THR A 77 -9.65 0.98 21.41
N PHE A 78 -10.00 -0.24 21.00
CA PHE A 78 -9.62 -1.47 21.69
C PHE A 78 -8.10 -1.66 21.70
N MET A 79 -7.44 -1.56 20.55
CA MET A 79 -5.99 -1.71 20.47
C MET A 79 -5.24 -0.65 21.27
N LEU A 80 -5.67 0.62 21.21
CA LEU A 80 -5.08 1.70 22.03
C LEU A 80 -5.25 1.45 23.54
N GLN A 81 -6.39 0.91 23.97
CA GLN A 81 -6.60 0.55 25.38
C GLN A 81 -5.72 -0.62 25.82
N HIS A 82 -5.57 -1.67 25.00
CA HIS A 82 -4.70 -2.81 25.32
C HIS A 82 -3.21 -2.44 25.29
N LEU A 83 -2.80 -1.53 24.40
CA LEU A 83 -1.47 -0.90 24.41
C LEU A 83 -1.21 -0.14 25.72
N LYS A 84 -2.16 0.71 26.16
CA LYS A 84 -2.09 1.39 27.45
C LYS A 84 -1.98 0.40 28.62
N ASN A 85 -2.82 -0.64 28.64
CA ASN A 85 -2.81 -1.68 29.68
C ASN A 85 -1.52 -2.50 29.70
N ALA A 86 -0.85 -2.67 28.55
CA ALA A 86 0.43 -3.35 28.43
C ALA A 86 1.65 -2.48 28.79
N GLY A 87 1.44 -1.20 29.18
CA GLY A 87 2.49 -0.27 29.59
C GLY A 87 3.16 0.47 28.42
N CYS A 88 2.50 0.55 27.27
CA CYS A 88 2.98 1.21 26.05
C CYS A 88 1.86 2.06 25.45
N GLU A 89 1.46 3.12 26.17
CA GLU A 89 0.41 4.03 25.73
C GLU A 89 0.80 4.77 24.43
N PHE A 90 -0.07 4.68 23.41
CA PHE A 90 0.06 5.43 22.17
C PHE A 90 -0.91 6.61 22.18
N ASP A 91 -0.36 7.82 22.19
CA ASP A 91 -1.13 9.05 22.04
C ASP A 91 -1.30 9.45 20.55
N SER A 92 -1.93 10.60 20.30
CA SER A 92 -2.10 11.09 18.93
C SER A 92 -0.82 11.69 18.30
N SER A 93 0.25 11.90 19.07
CA SER A 93 1.56 12.36 18.56
C SER A 93 2.42 11.20 18.08
N SER A 94 2.25 10.03 18.70
CA SER A 94 2.84 8.73 18.33
C SER A 94 2.28 8.14 17.02
N ILE A 95 1.32 8.82 16.36
CA ILE A 95 0.71 8.40 15.09
C ILE A 95 0.69 9.61 14.15
N GLN A 96 1.54 9.60 13.13
CA GLN A 96 1.81 10.78 12.28
C GLN A 96 1.36 10.57 10.83
N CYS A 97 0.71 11.58 10.25
CA CYS A 97 0.39 11.63 8.83
C CYS A 97 1.50 12.35 8.06
N HIS A 98 2.17 11.67 7.13
CA HIS A 98 3.21 12.24 6.26
C HIS A 98 3.14 11.66 4.83
N PRO A 99 3.76 12.30 3.82
CA PRO A 99 3.85 11.75 2.46
C PRO A 99 4.80 10.56 2.37
N CYS A 100 4.46 9.59 1.51
CA CYS A 100 5.29 8.40 1.26
C CYS A 100 5.43 8.07 -0.24
N PRO A 101 6.50 7.33 -0.63
CA PRO A 101 6.57 6.68 -1.94
C PRO A 101 5.44 5.63 -2.12
N GLU A 102 5.27 5.17 -3.36
CA GLU A 102 4.16 4.30 -3.80
C GLU A 102 4.10 2.94 -3.08
N THR A 103 5.22 2.49 -2.51
CA THR A 103 5.45 1.12 -2.05
C THR A 103 4.85 0.78 -0.69
N ARG A 104 4.34 1.76 0.07
CA ARG A 104 3.84 1.58 1.44
C ARG A 104 2.63 2.48 1.73
N SER A 105 1.71 2.01 2.60
CA SER A 105 0.56 2.79 3.07
C SER A 105 0.69 3.24 4.54
N GLY A 106 1.62 2.64 5.28
CA GLY A 106 1.99 3.01 6.65
C GLY A 106 3.28 2.30 7.06
N GLY A 107 3.59 2.34 8.36
CA GLY A 107 4.61 1.51 8.98
C GLY A 107 4.78 1.83 10.47
N PHE A 108 5.07 0.81 11.27
CA PHE A 108 5.47 0.92 12.68
C PHE A 108 7.00 1.04 12.84
N SER A 109 7.44 1.88 13.78
CA SER A 109 8.81 2.00 14.27
C SER A 109 8.83 1.98 15.79
N THR A 110 9.80 1.26 16.37
CA THR A 110 10.02 1.17 17.82
C THR A 110 10.41 2.51 18.45
N GLU A 111 11.00 3.43 17.68
CA GLU A 111 11.50 4.73 18.16
C GLU A 111 10.59 5.90 17.78
N HIS A 112 9.82 5.79 16.70
CA HIS A 112 9.06 6.91 16.12
C HIS A 112 7.54 6.67 16.08
N GLY A 113 7.07 5.52 16.55
CA GLY A 113 5.65 5.17 16.55
C GLY A 113 5.16 4.80 15.16
N ILE A 114 3.95 5.25 14.81
CA ILE A 114 3.24 4.84 13.59
C ILE A 114 3.25 5.96 12.54
N LEU A 115 3.72 5.64 11.35
CA LEU A 115 3.60 6.47 10.15
C LEU A 115 2.36 6.06 9.34
N LEU A 116 1.53 7.03 8.98
CA LEU A 116 0.40 6.89 8.06
C LEU A 116 0.67 7.69 6.77
N CYS A 117 0.67 7.01 5.63
CA CYS A 117 1.02 7.63 4.35
C CYS A 117 -0.15 8.42 3.75
N GLN A 118 -0.20 9.72 4.02
CA GLN A 118 -1.37 10.58 3.76
C GLN A 118 -1.87 10.55 2.30
N ASN A 119 -0.94 10.42 1.36
CA ASN A 119 -1.16 10.38 -0.09
C ASN A 119 -1.56 8.97 -0.61
N ARG A 120 -1.76 7.97 0.26
CA ARG A 120 -2.03 6.56 -0.10
C ARG A 120 -3.42 6.07 0.34
N PHE A 121 -4.18 6.87 1.08
CA PHE A 121 -5.53 6.51 1.53
C PHE A 121 -6.64 6.97 0.57
N PHE A 122 -7.28 5.99 -0.07
CA PHE A 122 -8.45 6.19 -0.94
C PHE A 122 -9.77 6.37 -0.18
N ASN A 123 -9.91 5.81 1.02
CA ASN A 123 -11.05 6.05 1.92
C ASN A 123 -10.69 5.81 3.39
N LYS A 124 -11.57 6.23 4.32
CA LYS A 124 -11.40 6.07 5.77
C LYS A 124 -11.18 4.60 6.18
N LYS A 125 -11.78 3.64 5.48
CA LYS A 125 -11.60 2.20 5.77
C LYS A 125 -10.20 1.70 5.39
N HIS A 126 -9.54 2.26 4.38
CA HIS A 126 -8.12 2.00 4.14
C HIS A 126 -7.28 2.46 5.33
N LEU A 127 -7.48 3.69 5.80
CA LEU A 127 -6.73 4.22 6.94
C LEU A 127 -6.99 3.42 8.22
N GLU A 128 -8.22 2.95 8.45
CA GLU A 128 -8.57 2.06 9.57
C GLU A 128 -7.84 0.70 9.50
N ASP A 129 -7.88 0.00 8.36
CA ASP A 129 -7.21 -1.30 8.24
C ASP A 129 -5.69 -1.15 8.39
N THR A 130 -5.08 -0.14 7.78
CA THR A 130 -3.64 0.16 7.95
C THR A 130 -3.30 0.53 9.39
N LEU A 131 -4.04 1.45 10.03
CA LEU A 131 -3.76 1.81 11.42
C LEU A 131 -3.94 0.61 12.37
N SER A 132 -4.91 -0.26 12.10
CA SER A 132 -5.09 -1.51 12.87
C SER A 132 -3.87 -2.43 12.73
N HIS A 133 -3.32 -2.56 11.52
CA HIS A 133 -2.11 -3.34 11.22
C HIS A 133 -0.91 -2.84 12.02
N GLU A 134 -0.61 -1.54 11.95
CA GLU A 134 0.52 -0.94 12.67
C GLU A 134 0.34 -0.96 14.21
N LEU A 135 -0.90 -0.87 14.71
CA LEU A 135 -1.18 -1.01 16.15
C LEU A 135 -1.00 -2.44 16.65
N ILE A 136 -1.21 -3.47 15.81
CA ILE A 136 -0.90 -4.86 16.15
C ILE A 136 0.62 -5.05 16.23
N HIS A 137 1.39 -4.48 15.29
CA HIS A 137 2.85 -4.47 15.39
C HIS A 137 3.37 -3.77 16.66
N ALA A 138 2.78 -2.63 17.02
CA ALA A 138 3.09 -1.91 18.25
C ALA A 138 2.78 -2.76 19.51
N PHE A 139 1.59 -3.38 19.55
CA PHE A 139 1.19 -4.27 20.65
C PHE A 139 2.11 -5.48 20.76
N ASP A 140 2.49 -6.07 19.63
CA ASP A 140 3.32 -7.26 19.59
C ASP A 140 4.74 -6.98 20.08
N HIS A 141 5.35 -5.89 19.61
CA HIS A 141 6.64 -5.43 20.12
C HIS A 141 6.58 -5.14 21.62
N CYS A 142 5.53 -4.46 22.08
CA CYS A 142 5.34 -4.14 23.49
C CYS A 142 5.14 -5.39 24.38
N ARG A 143 4.23 -6.29 24.00
CA ARG A 143 3.74 -7.40 24.82
C ARG A 143 4.60 -8.66 24.75
N PHE A 144 5.19 -8.94 23.60
CA PHE A 144 5.97 -10.16 23.32
C PHE A 144 7.47 -9.86 23.10
N LYS A 145 7.89 -8.59 23.13
CA LYS A 145 9.28 -8.16 22.94
C LYS A 145 9.86 -8.68 21.61
N VAL A 146 9.11 -8.45 20.53
CA VAL A 146 9.49 -8.83 19.16
C VAL A 146 10.88 -8.28 18.82
N ASP A 147 11.76 -9.22 18.48
CA ASP A 147 13.04 -8.96 17.81
C ASP A 147 12.78 -8.89 16.30
N TRP A 148 12.93 -7.69 15.73
CA TRP A 148 12.64 -7.43 14.33
C TRP A 148 13.71 -7.96 13.36
N PHE A 149 14.87 -8.40 13.84
CA PHE A 149 15.89 -9.07 13.02
C PHE A 149 15.74 -10.61 13.05
N ASN A 150 15.02 -11.14 14.05
CA ASN A 150 14.61 -12.54 14.05
C ASN A 150 13.42 -12.76 13.10
N LEU A 151 13.68 -13.39 11.95
CA LEU A 151 12.65 -13.60 10.92
C LEU A 151 11.43 -14.38 11.41
N ARG A 152 11.55 -15.26 12.42
CA ARG A 152 10.40 -15.96 13.00
C ARG A 152 9.51 -15.03 13.82
N HIS A 153 10.11 -14.12 14.60
CA HIS A 153 9.37 -13.12 15.38
C HIS A 153 8.70 -12.10 14.45
N HIS A 154 9.43 -11.60 13.45
CA HIS A 154 8.88 -10.72 12.41
C HIS A 154 7.72 -11.40 11.64
N ALA A 155 7.91 -12.64 11.16
CA ALA A 155 6.88 -13.41 10.48
C ALA A 155 5.62 -13.60 11.35
N CYS A 156 5.79 -13.86 12.65
CA CYS A 156 4.67 -14.04 13.57
C CYS A 156 3.84 -12.75 13.74
N SER A 157 4.52 -11.62 13.92
CA SER A 157 3.92 -10.28 14.03
C SER A 157 3.13 -9.95 12.75
N GLU A 158 3.71 -10.20 11.58
CA GLU A 158 3.08 -10.01 10.27
C GLU A 158 1.86 -10.91 10.02
N ILE A 159 1.92 -12.19 10.39
CA ILE A 159 0.78 -13.10 10.29
C ILE A 159 -0.39 -12.58 11.11
N ARG A 160 -0.14 -12.15 12.36
CA ARG A 160 -1.18 -11.63 13.25
C ARG A 160 -1.71 -10.28 12.78
N ALA A 161 -0.82 -9.36 12.41
CA ALA A 161 -1.19 -8.06 11.88
C ALA A 161 -2.05 -8.17 10.60
N ALA A 162 -1.70 -9.03 9.64
CA ALA A 162 -2.49 -9.22 8.41
C ALA A 162 -3.81 -9.98 8.63
N ASN A 163 -3.89 -10.86 9.65
CA ASN A 163 -5.08 -11.64 9.97
C ASN A 163 -6.12 -10.79 10.74
N LEU A 164 -5.66 -10.01 11.72
CA LEU A 164 -6.52 -9.31 12.68
C LEU A 164 -6.89 -7.87 12.23
N SER A 165 -6.05 -7.18 11.44
CA SER A 165 -6.30 -5.78 11.03
C SER A 165 -7.51 -5.58 10.13
N GLY A 166 -7.91 -6.64 9.40
CA GLY A 166 -8.88 -6.54 8.31
C GLY A 166 -8.25 -6.37 6.92
N ASP A 167 -6.91 -6.31 6.81
CA ASP A 167 -6.21 -6.19 5.53
C ASP A 167 -6.55 -7.29 4.53
N CYS A 168 -6.72 -8.52 5.01
CA CYS A 168 -7.05 -9.69 4.20
C CYS A 168 -8.56 -9.98 4.09
N ARG A 169 -9.42 -9.00 4.35
CA ARG A 169 -10.86 -9.11 4.04
C ARG A 169 -11.06 -9.20 2.53
N TRP A 170 -11.85 -10.18 2.09
CA TRP A 170 -12.10 -10.53 0.67
C TRP A 170 -12.39 -9.32 -0.26
N THR A 171 -13.16 -8.33 0.22
CA THR A 171 -13.48 -7.10 -0.54
C THR A 171 -12.27 -6.21 -0.87
N ARG A 172 -11.13 -6.40 -0.19
CA ARG A 172 -9.86 -5.69 -0.45
C ARG A 172 -9.03 -6.41 -1.51
N GLU A 173 -8.97 -7.73 -1.50
CA GLU A 173 -8.20 -8.51 -2.49
C GLU A 173 -8.81 -8.39 -3.91
N VAL A 174 -10.14 -8.39 -3.99
CA VAL A 174 -10.90 -8.05 -5.20
C VAL A 174 -10.54 -6.66 -5.73
N LYS A 175 -10.49 -5.64 -4.85
CA LYS A 175 -10.12 -4.26 -5.22
C LYS A 175 -8.62 -4.07 -5.52
N ARG A 176 -7.77 -5.00 -5.08
CA ARG A 176 -6.33 -5.05 -5.37
C ARG A 176 -6.02 -5.78 -6.69
N GLY A 177 -7.04 -6.17 -7.47
CA GLY A 177 -6.85 -6.69 -8.82
C GLY A 177 -6.48 -8.17 -8.91
N PHE A 178 -6.65 -8.95 -7.83
CA PHE A 178 -6.54 -10.41 -7.90
C PHE A 178 -7.76 -11.02 -8.60
N TYR A 179 -7.82 -10.84 -9.93
CA TYR A 179 -8.69 -11.58 -10.83
C TYR A 179 -7.81 -12.35 -11.80
N SER A 180 -7.92 -13.68 -11.80
CA SER A 180 -7.20 -14.52 -12.76
C SER A 180 -7.79 -14.35 -14.16
N PHE A 181 -7.12 -13.59 -15.02
CA PHE A 181 -7.16 -13.76 -16.47
C PHE A 181 -5.88 -14.46 -16.93
N ASN A 182 -6.02 -15.35 -17.93
CA ASN A 182 -4.99 -16.30 -18.31
C ASN A 182 -3.70 -15.65 -18.82
N LYS A 183 -2.57 -16.23 -18.40
CA LYS A 183 -1.22 -16.15 -19.01
C LYS A 183 -0.78 -14.79 -19.56
N GLN A 184 0.10 -14.13 -18.82
CA GLN A 184 1.34 -13.59 -19.41
C GLN A 184 2.45 -13.57 -18.36
N HIS A 185 3.64 -14.04 -18.73
CA HIS A 185 4.83 -13.82 -17.92
C HIS A 185 5.15 -12.33 -17.93
N GLN A 186 5.12 -11.68 -16.77
CA GLN A 186 5.91 -10.47 -16.54
C GLN A 186 6.64 -10.60 -15.20
N HIS A 187 7.88 -11.08 -15.29
CA HIS A 187 8.91 -10.68 -14.34
C HIS A 187 9.10 -9.16 -14.48
N SER A 188 8.67 -8.39 -13.49
CA SER A 188 9.09 -6.99 -13.36
C SER A 188 10.39 -6.93 -12.56
N SER A 189 11.50 -7.32 -13.20
CA SER A 189 12.85 -7.11 -12.66
C SER A 189 13.12 -5.61 -12.51
N PRO A 190 13.79 -5.14 -11.45
CA PRO A 190 14.21 -3.74 -11.36
C PRO A 190 15.31 -3.46 -12.38
N SER A 191 15.13 -2.41 -13.18
CA SER A 191 16.09 -2.00 -14.21
C SER A 191 17.11 -1.00 -13.68
N THR A 192 18.28 -0.99 -14.33
CA THR A 192 19.36 0.01 -14.26
C THR A 192 20.32 -0.02 -13.05
N PHE A 193 21.46 -0.69 -13.25
CA PHE A 193 22.77 -0.14 -12.88
C PHE A 193 23.75 -0.34 -14.05
N TYR A 194 24.39 0.75 -14.49
CA TYR A 194 25.57 0.77 -15.38
C TYR A 194 26.79 0.31 -14.55
N ARG A 195 27.77 -0.47 -15.04
CA ARG A 195 28.94 -0.08 -15.89
C ARG A 195 30.03 -1.19 -15.70
N PRO A 196 31.19 -1.21 -16.41
CA PRO A 196 31.50 -1.39 -17.84
C PRO A 196 32.24 -2.76 -18.10
N PRO A 197 32.88 -3.06 -19.27
CA PRO A 197 33.27 -4.42 -19.67
C PRO A 197 34.73 -4.80 -19.43
N PHE A 198 35.06 -6.10 -19.49
CA PHE A 198 36.31 -6.64 -20.09
C PHE A 198 36.23 -8.15 -20.42
N THR A 199 36.44 -8.47 -21.71
CA THR A 199 37.00 -9.69 -22.38
C THR A 199 36.91 -11.12 -21.79
N ASP A 200 36.40 -12.02 -22.65
CA ASP A 200 36.92 -13.35 -23.06
C ASP A 200 37.34 -14.43 -22.03
N TYR A 201 36.76 -15.64 -22.17
CA TYR A 201 37.44 -16.77 -22.84
C TYR A 201 36.49 -17.97 -23.15
N LEU A 202 36.88 -18.81 -24.11
CA LEU A 202 36.14 -19.99 -24.62
C LEU A 202 36.25 -21.22 -23.70
N HIS A 203 35.24 -22.11 -23.68
CA HIS A 203 35.29 -23.49 -24.27
C HIS A 203 34.00 -24.33 -24.08
N SER A 204 33.74 -25.22 -25.05
CA SER A 204 32.69 -26.27 -25.12
C SER A 204 33.06 -27.53 -24.29
N PRO A 205 32.39 -28.72 -24.35
CA PRO A 205 31.19 -29.18 -25.08
C PRO A 205 30.16 -29.97 -24.18
N PRO A 206 29.07 -30.58 -24.70
CA PRO A 206 27.97 -31.12 -23.88
C PRO A 206 28.09 -32.62 -23.54
N SER A 207 27.19 -33.11 -22.67
CA SER A 207 26.99 -34.54 -22.42
C SER A 207 25.49 -34.89 -22.39
N THR A 208 25.10 -35.84 -23.25
CA THR A 208 23.75 -36.40 -23.38
C THR A 208 23.49 -37.47 -22.33
N PHE A 209 22.25 -37.58 -21.83
CA PHE A 209 21.81 -38.74 -21.05
C PHE A 209 20.48 -39.31 -21.56
N HIS A 210 20.38 -40.64 -21.54
CA HIS A 210 19.26 -41.43 -22.08
C HIS A 210 18.03 -41.49 -21.17
N LEU A 211 16.86 -41.65 -21.78
CA LEU A 211 15.62 -42.11 -21.15
C LEU A 211 15.38 -43.60 -21.48
N PRO A 212 14.90 -44.42 -20.53
CA PRO A 212 14.26 -45.72 -20.80
C PRO A 212 12.72 -45.59 -20.95
N PRO A 213 12.03 -46.57 -21.57
CA PRO A 213 10.64 -46.43 -21.99
C PRO A 213 9.61 -46.86 -20.93
N SER A 214 8.42 -46.25 -20.98
CA SER A 214 7.21 -46.70 -20.30
C SER A 214 6.38 -47.61 -21.20
N THR A 215 5.96 -48.78 -20.72
CA THR A 215 5.00 -49.66 -21.40
C THR A 215 3.58 -49.41 -20.94
N ASP A 216 2.66 -49.27 -21.89
CA ASP A 216 1.21 -49.18 -21.65
C ASP A 216 0.62 -50.45 -21.02
N HIS A 217 -0.47 -50.30 -20.25
CA HIS A 217 -1.62 -51.21 -20.30
C HIS A 217 -2.88 -50.60 -19.61
N LEU A 218 -3.96 -50.43 -20.39
CA LEU A 218 -5.36 -50.34 -19.94
C LEU A 218 -6.03 -51.70 -20.22
N PRO A 219 -7.00 -52.19 -19.40
CA PRO A 219 -8.45 -51.82 -19.51
C PRO A 219 -9.22 -51.91 -18.14
N THR A 220 -10.53 -51.65 -17.92
CA THR A 220 -11.63 -50.91 -18.60
C THR A 220 -12.79 -50.60 -17.60
N PHE A 221 -13.68 -49.67 -17.96
CA PHE A 221 -15.11 -49.49 -17.56
C PHE A 221 -15.66 -50.03 -16.20
N TYR A 222 -16.20 -49.12 -15.38
CA TYR A 222 -17.56 -49.21 -14.79
C TYR A 222 -18.08 -47.82 -14.34
N LEU A 223 -19.35 -47.50 -14.63
CA LEU A 223 -20.19 -46.40 -14.09
C LEU A 223 -21.59 -47.02 -13.88
N PRO A 224 -22.37 -46.69 -12.81
CA PRO A 224 -22.91 -45.35 -12.50
C PRO A 224 -22.55 -44.89 -11.06
N THR A 225 -22.95 -43.73 -10.51
CA THR A 225 -24.31 -43.12 -10.44
C THR A 225 -24.23 -41.62 -10.13
N LEU A 226 -25.29 -40.86 -10.46
CA LEU A 226 -25.36 -39.42 -10.21
C LEU A 226 -25.30 -39.05 -8.73
N TYR A 227 -24.45 -38.08 -8.39
CA TYR A 227 -24.81 -37.02 -7.45
C TYR A 227 -24.31 -35.67 -7.98
N LEU A 228 -25.25 -34.82 -8.40
CA LEU A 228 -25.00 -33.43 -8.72
C LEU A 228 -24.82 -32.63 -7.43
N LEU A 229 -23.59 -32.22 -7.14
CA LEU A 229 -23.33 -30.98 -6.43
C LEU A 229 -22.29 -30.21 -7.27
N PRO A 230 -22.56 -28.95 -7.68
CA PRO A 230 -21.51 -28.11 -8.21
C PRO A 230 -20.57 -27.78 -7.05
N SER A 231 -19.46 -28.50 -6.96
CA SER A 231 -18.33 -28.11 -6.15
C SER A 231 -17.82 -26.78 -6.68
N ILE A 232 -18.30 -25.68 -6.09
CA ILE A 232 -17.73 -24.34 -6.28
C ILE A 232 -16.26 -24.49 -5.89
N SER A 233 -15.39 -24.52 -6.89
CA SER A 233 -13.95 -24.60 -6.72
C SER A 233 -13.48 -23.27 -6.16
N TYR A 234 -13.51 -23.15 -4.83
CA TYR A 234 -12.86 -22.07 -4.10
C TYR A 234 -11.38 -22.09 -4.48
N HIS A 235 -11.01 -21.22 -5.43
CA HIS A 235 -9.65 -21.12 -5.91
C HIS A 235 -8.74 -20.81 -4.71
N PRO A 236 -7.66 -21.59 -4.48
CA PRO A 236 -6.88 -21.50 -3.23
C PRO A 236 -6.24 -20.13 -2.97
N LEU A 237 -6.12 -19.30 -4.02
CA LEU A 237 -5.61 -17.94 -3.99
C LEU A 237 -6.51 -16.92 -3.25
N TYR A 238 -7.79 -17.24 -3.00
CA TYR A 238 -8.77 -16.28 -2.46
C TYR A 238 -9.14 -16.48 -0.99
N THR A 239 -8.46 -17.38 -0.28
CA THR A 239 -8.68 -17.57 1.16
C THR A 239 -7.99 -16.46 1.97
N THR A 240 -8.57 -16.07 3.12
CA THR A 240 -7.91 -15.14 4.06
C THR A 240 -6.53 -15.65 4.44
N GLN A 241 -6.38 -16.97 4.64
CA GLN A 241 -5.09 -17.63 4.89
C GLN A 241 -4.07 -17.38 3.76
N ALA A 242 -4.46 -17.52 2.49
CA ALA A 242 -3.57 -17.26 1.37
C ALA A 242 -3.12 -15.79 1.31
N CYS A 243 -4.02 -14.84 1.56
CA CYS A 243 -3.67 -13.42 1.65
C CYS A 243 -2.70 -13.14 2.82
N VAL A 244 -2.99 -13.67 4.02
CA VAL A 244 -2.15 -13.47 5.22
C VAL A 244 -0.76 -14.05 5.00
N LYS A 245 -0.66 -15.27 4.44
CA LYS A 245 0.60 -15.92 4.13
C LYS A 245 1.41 -15.12 3.09
N ARG A 246 0.75 -14.65 2.03
CA ARG A 246 1.36 -13.81 0.99
C ARG A 246 1.88 -12.48 1.56
N ARG A 247 1.12 -11.80 2.42
CA ARG A 247 1.54 -10.55 3.07
C ARG A 247 2.75 -10.78 3.98
N ALA A 248 2.71 -11.80 4.84
CA ALA A 248 3.80 -12.11 5.75
C ALA A 248 5.11 -12.45 5.01
N ILE A 249 5.04 -13.27 3.96
CA ILE A 249 6.23 -13.57 3.14
C ILE A 249 6.80 -12.29 2.50
N LEU A 250 5.95 -11.43 1.92
CA LEU A 250 6.41 -10.19 1.28
C LEU A 250 7.06 -9.21 2.27
N SER A 251 6.56 -9.11 3.50
CA SER A 251 7.17 -8.26 4.53
C SER A 251 8.49 -8.85 5.03
N VAL A 252 8.55 -10.16 5.27
CA VAL A 252 9.80 -10.83 5.69
C VAL A 252 10.87 -10.76 4.60
N ILE A 253 10.52 -10.82 3.30
CA ILE A 253 11.46 -10.58 2.18
C ILE A 253 12.08 -9.17 2.23
N ALA A 254 11.35 -8.16 2.71
CA ALA A 254 11.87 -6.80 2.84
C ALA A 254 12.75 -6.59 4.08
N ASN A 255 12.94 -7.62 4.92
CA ASN A 255 13.76 -7.54 6.13
C ASN A 255 15.27 -7.67 5.80
N PRO A 256 16.15 -6.82 6.34
CA PRO A 256 17.60 -6.89 6.09
C PRO A 256 18.28 -8.23 6.46
N SER A 257 17.70 -9.00 7.38
CA SER A 257 18.19 -10.32 7.80
C SER A 257 17.65 -11.47 6.93
N CYS A 258 16.87 -11.18 5.88
CA CYS A 258 16.33 -12.18 4.97
C CYS A 258 17.16 -12.28 3.68
N GLU A 259 17.93 -13.36 3.56
CA GLU A 259 18.85 -13.57 2.44
C GLU A 259 18.17 -14.07 1.15
N SER A 260 17.00 -14.72 1.26
CA SER A 260 16.29 -15.26 0.08
C SER A 260 14.77 -15.38 0.29
N PRO A 261 13.95 -15.39 -0.78
CA PRO A 261 12.50 -15.63 -0.69
C PRO A 261 12.13 -16.95 0.00
N GLU A 262 12.94 -18.00 -0.19
CA GLU A 262 12.75 -19.30 0.44
C GLU A 262 13.03 -19.24 1.95
N MET A 263 13.93 -18.35 2.39
CA MET A 263 14.16 -18.09 3.82
C MET A 263 12.93 -17.45 4.47
N ALA A 264 12.32 -16.46 3.80
CA ALA A 264 11.07 -15.84 4.24
C ALA A 264 9.91 -16.86 4.29
N GLU A 265 9.74 -17.68 3.24
CA GLU A 265 8.71 -18.72 3.23
C GLU A 265 8.94 -19.76 4.34
N ARG A 266 10.18 -20.21 4.60
CA ARG A 266 10.48 -21.09 5.73
C ARG A 266 10.10 -20.44 7.06
N ALA A 267 10.54 -19.21 7.34
CA ALA A 267 10.23 -18.52 8.59
C ALA A 267 8.72 -18.37 8.82
N VAL A 268 7.96 -18.02 7.79
CA VAL A 268 6.49 -17.95 7.84
C VAL A 268 5.85 -19.33 8.07
N ASN A 269 6.31 -20.37 7.37
CA ASN A 269 5.79 -21.73 7.52
C ASN A 269 6.01 -22.31 8.92
N GLU A 270 7.19 -22.09 9.50
CA GLU A 270 7.55 -22.60 10.84
C GLU A 270 6.63 -22.08 11.94
N VAL A 271 6.27 -20.79 11.90
CA VAL A 271 5.44 -20.15 12.94
C VAL A 271 3.94 -20.18 12.63
N TRP A 272 3.56 -20.49 11.37
CA TRP A 272 2.19 -20.38 10.83
C TRP A 272 1.09 -20.88 11.76
N LYS A 273 1.20 -22.14 12.20
CA LYS A 273 0.16 -22.83 13.00
C LYS A 273 -0.10 -22.14 14.34
N SER A 274 0.92 -21.51 14.93
CA SER A 274 0.82 -20.79 16.19
C SER A 274 0.26 -19.40 15.95
N CYS A 275 0.95 -18.61 15.13
CA CYS A 275 0.67 -17.18 14.97
C CYS A 275 -0.65 -16.89 14.24
N PHE A 276 -1.07 -17.75 13.30
CA PHE A 276 -2.37 -17.59 12.64
C PHE A 276 -3.56 -17.83 13.58
N LYS A 277 -3.36 -18.59 14.66
CA LYS A 277 -4.37 -18.89 15.69
C LYS A 277 -4.29 -17.97 16.91
N ASP A 278 -3.27 -17.11 16.99
CA ASP A 278 -3.06 -16.22 18.13
C ASP A 278 -3.83 -14.91 17.92
N THR A 279 -5.06 -14.91 18.41
CA THR A 279 -6.03 -13.83 18.33
C THR A 279 -5.91 -12.84 19.50
N ARG A 280 -4.83 -12.86 20.30
CA ARG A 280 -4.62 -11.86 21.35
C ARG A 280 -4.40 -10.45 20.79
N PRO A 281 -4.92 -9.39 21.45
CA PRO A 281 -5.64 -9.41 22.73
C PRO A 281 -7.16 -9.68 22.63
N PHE A 282 -7.70 -9.98 21.44
CA PHE A 282 -9.15 -10.15 21.21
C PHE A 282 -9.79 -11.35 21.92
N ASP A 283 -9.00 -12.32 22.40
CA ASP A 283 -9.47 -13.49 23.15
C ASP A 283 -9.73 -13.23 24.64
N GLU A 284 -9.31 -12.08 25.18
CA GLU A 284 -9.33 -11.78 26.62
C GLU A 284 -10.69 -11.26 27.13
N ILE A 285 -11.79 -11.50 26.39
CA ILE A 285 -13.14 -11.02 26.71
C ILE A 285 -13.98 -12.15 27.32
N TYR A 286 -14.06 -12.18 28.65
CA TYR A 286 -15.03 -12.91 29.47
C TYR A 286 -15.50 -12.05 30.64
#